data_AF-A0A2A8HSV4-F1
#
_entry.id   AF-A0A2A8HSV4-F1
#
_cell.length_a   1.000
_cell.length_b   1.000
_cell.length_c   1.000
_cell.angle_alpha   90.00
_cell.angle_beta   90.00
_cell.angle_gamma   90.00
#
_symmetry.space_group_name_H-M   'P 1'
#
loop_
_entity.id
_entity.type
_entity.pdbx_description
1 polymer ?
#
loop_
_entity_poly.entity_id
_entity_poly.type
_entity_poly.pdbx_seq_one_letter_code
_entity_poly.pdbx_strand_id
1 'polypeptide(L)'
;MRKVLLALAATLCAVPQPGAAQIYNEQRAINNYIMIANGRRKLEDLSRIEQREVREVDRLVRGEPRRKPESREACIEDEIAREGGSVSYLHSRIIDLRCSQR
;
A
#
# COMPACT_ATOMS: atom_id res chain seq x y z
N MET A 1 68.30 26.91 12.98
CA MET A 1 67.16 26.98 13.92
C MET A 1 65.87 26.74 13.13
N ARG A 2 65.23 25.59 13.31
CA ARG A 2 64.01 25.15 12.59
C ARG A 2 62.79 25.91 13.14
N LYS A 3 62.10 26.69 12.30
CA LYS A 3 60.78 27.26 12.62
C LYS A 3 59.70 26.27 12.18
N VAL A 4 59.02 25.68 13.15
CA VAL A 4 57.79 24.90 13.03
C VAL A 4 56.64 25.82 13.40
N LEU A 5 55.62 26.00 12.56
CA LEU A 5 54.28 26.54 12.90
C LEU A 5 53.47 26.63 11.59
N LEU A 6 52.21 26.21 11.45
CA LEU A 6 51.30 25.37 12.22
C LEU A 6 50.12 25.17 11.24
N ALA A 7 49.80 23.94 10.86
CA ALA A 7 48.69 23.68 9.96
C ALA A 7 47.37 23.77 10.74
N LEU A 8 46.54 24.77 10.43
CA LEU A 8 45.16 24.84 10.92
C LEU A 8 44.35 23.76 10.19
N ALA A 9 44.14 22.61 10.85
CA ALA A 9 43.16 21.63 10.42
C ALA A 9 41.77 22.18 10.75
N ALA A 10 41.06 22.69 9.74
CA ALA A 10 39.65 23.02 9.84
C ALA A 10 38.85 21.71 9.88
N THR A 11 38.59 21.22 11.10
CA THR A 11 37.70 20.08 11.33
C THR A 11 36.27 20.53 11.03
N LEU A 12 35.78 20.24 9.82
CA LEU A 12 34.36 20.33 9.51
C LEU A 12 33.62 19.27 10.35
N CYS A 13 33.01 19.71 11.44
CA CYS A 13 31.98 18.94 12.13
C CYS A 13 30.81 18.75 11.15
N ALA A 14 30.76 17.60 10.48
CA ALA A 14 29.58 17.13 9.79
C ALA A 14 28.50 16.84 10.83
N VAL A 15 27.63 17.82 11.09
CA VAL A 15 26.44 17.63 11.93
C VAL A 15 25.53 16.64 11.20
N PRO A 16 25.16 15.50 11.81
CA PRO A 16 24.16 14.61 11.23
C PRO A 16 22.84 15.38 11.14
N GLN A 17 22.43 15.73 9.92
CA GLN A 17 21.11 16.31 9.68
C GLN A 17 20.07 15.31 10.18
N PRO A 18 19.18 15.69 11.12
CA PRO A 18 18.08 14.83 11.51
C PRO A 18 17.26 14.56 10.24
N GLY A 19 17.21 13.29 9.83
CA GLY A 19 16.46 12.88 8.64
C GLY A 19 15.03 13.36 8.79
N ALA A 20 14.65 14.34 7.97
CA ALA A 20 13.30 14.89 7.97
C ALA A 20 12.33 13.70 7.86
N ALA A 21 11.43 13.55 8.84
CA ALA A 21 10.37 12.57 8.78
C ALA A 21 9.57 12.85 7.51
N GLN A 22 9.77 12.05 6.47
CA GLN A 22 9.04 12.22 5.22
C GLN A 22 7.57 11.90 5.48
N ILE A 23 6.76 12.95 5.44
CA ILE A 23 5.30 12.88 5.58
C ILE A 23 4.75 12.07 4.40
N TYR A 24 3.81 11.17 4.70
CA TYR A 24 3.09 10.40 3.69
C TYR A 24 2.50 11.35 2.64
N ASN A 25 2.85 11.14 1.37
CA ASN A 25 2.32 11.94 0.27
C ASN A 25 1.38 11.08 -0.57
N GLU A 26 0.09 11.20 -0.30
CA GLU A 26 -0.97 10.42 -0.95
C GLU A 26 -0.97 10.57 -2.47
N GLN A 27 -0.83 11.81 -2.97
CA GLN A 27 -0.82 12.06 -4.41
C GLN A 27 0.34 11.34 -5.11
N ARG A 28 1.54 11.40 -4.51
CA ARG A 28 2.71 10.66 -5.01
C ARG A 28 2.47 9.15 -4.97
N ALA A 29 1.90 8.64 -3.87
CA ALA A 29 1.61 7.22 -3.71
C ALA A 29 0.68 6.70 -4.81
N ILE A 30 -0.42 7.42 -5.07
CA ILE A 30 -1.41 7.09 -6.11
C ILE A 30 -0.75 7.13 -7.50
N ASN A 31 0.02 8.16 -7.80
CA ASN A 31 0.69 8.28 -9.10
C ASN A 31 1.69 7.13 -9.33
N ASN A 32 2.50 6.80 -8.32
CA ASN A 32 3.43 5.68 -8.38
C ASN A 32 2.68 4.34 -8.56
N TYR A 33 1.57 4.14 -7.85
CA TYR A 33 0.70 2.97 -8.02
C TYR A 33 0.21 2.84 -9.46
N ILE A 34 -0.33 3.90 -10.05
CA ILE A 34 -0.82 3.91 -11.44
C ILE A 34 0.31 3.60 -12.43
N MET A 35 1.51 4.15 -12.23
CA MET A 35 2.65 3.87 -13.12
C MET A 35 3.09 2.40 -13.05
N ILE A 36 3.09 1.81 -11.85
CA ILE A 36 3.41 0.39 -11.67
C ILE A 36 2.32 -0.50 -12.27
N ALA A 37 1.05 -0.21 -12.01
CA ALA A 37 -0.08 -0.98 -12.52
C ALA A 37 -0.12 -1.02 -14.06
N ASN A 38 0.34 0.06 -14.71
CA ASN A 38 0.43 0.15 -16.17
C ASN A 38 1.79 -0.30 -16.75
N GLY A 39 2.68 -0.88 -15.93
CA GLY A 39 4.00 -1.37 -16.37
C GLY A 39 4.99 -0.27 -16.80
N ARG A 40 4.71 1.00 -16.48
CA ARG A 40 5.54 2.16 -16.84
C ARG A 40 6.71 2.40 -15.90
N ARG A 41 6.69 1.78 -14.72
CA ARG A 41 7.73 1.86 -13.69
C ARG A 41 7.74 0.55 -12.90
N LYS A 42 8.90 0.11 -12.42
CA LYS A 42 8.98 -1.06 -11.55
C LYS A 42 8.98 -0.63 -10.08
N LEU A 43 8.49 -1.53 -9.21
CA LEU A 43 8.49 -1.30 -7.76
C LEU A 43 9.90 -1.14 -7.19
N GLU A 44 10.90 -1.82 -7.78
CA GLU A 44 12.31 -1.75 -7.40
C GLU A 44 12.95 -0.38 -7.70
N ASP A 45 12.35 0.42 -8.61
CA ASP A 45 12.80 1.77 -8.96
C ASP A 45 12.31 2.84 -7.95
N LEU A 46 11.56 2.43 -6.93
CA LEU A 46 11.03 3.30 -5.87
C LEU A 46 11.91 3.26 -4.62
N SER A 47 11.99 4.37 -3.90
CA SER A 47 12.56 4.39 -2.56
C SER A 47 11.76 3.48 -1.62
N ARG A 48 12.37 3.04 -0.52
CA ARG A 48 11.69 2.17 0.47
C ARG A 48 10.41 2.80 1.05
N ILE A 49 10.38 4.12 1.15
CA ILE A 49 9.22 4.88 1.62
C ILE A 49 8.12 4.79 0.57
N GLU A 50 8.40 5.15 -0.68
CA GLU A 50 7.43 5.08 -1.78
C GLU A 50 6.91 3.65 -2.01
N GLN A 51 7.74 2.63 -1.84
CA GLN A 51 7.29 1.24 -1.89
C GLN A 51 6.26 0.93 -0.81
N ARG A 52 6.43 1.49 0.40
CA ARG A 52 5.46 1.34 1.49
C ARG A 52 4.17 2.08 1.16
N GLU A 53 4.28 3.30 0.62
CA GLU A 53 3.14 4.11 0.19
C GLU A 53 2.32 3.37 -0.89
N VAL A 54 2.97 2.83 -1.91
CA VAL A 54 2.30 2.07 -2.98
C VAL A 54 1.60 0.81 -2.45
N ARG A 55 2.22 0.09 -1.50
CA ARG A 55 1.57 -1.06 -0.86
C ARG A 55 0.32 -0.67 -0.08
N GLU A 56 0.32 0.49 0.55
CA GLU A 56 -0.87 0.99 1.25
C GLU A 56 -1.98 1.35 0.25
N VAL A 57 -1.64 2.01 -0.86
CA VAL A 57 -2.61 2.27 -1.94
C VAL A 57 -3.15 0.95 -2.51
N ASP A 58 -2.30 -0.04 -2.78
CA ASP A 58 -2.74 -1.35 -3.28
C ASP A 58 -3.69 -2.05 -2.29
N ARG A 59 -3.44 -1.96 -0.98
CA ARG A 59 -4.33 -2.49 0.08
C ARG A 59 -5.69 -1.80 0.05
N LEU A 60 -5.72 -0.48 -0.12
CA LEU A 60 -6.96 0.29 -0.19
C LEU A 60 -7.75 -0.02 -1.47
N VAL A 61 -7.06 -0.19 -2.61
CA VAL A 61 -7.70 -0.50 -3.91
C VAL A 61 -8.23 -1.92 -3.96
N ARG A 62 -7.46 -2.91 -3.48
CA ARG A 62 -7.89 -4.32 -3.47
C ARG A 62 -8.90 -4.63 -2.36
N GLY A 63 -9.00 -3.74 -1.37
CA GLY A 63 -9.72 -3.99 -0.13
C GLY A 63 -9.00 -5.01 0.76
N GLU A 64 -9.45 -5.12 2.01
CA GLU A 64 -8.93 -6.14 2.91
C GLU A 64 -9.31 -7.54 2.39
N PRO A 65 -8.36 -8.51 2.36
CA PRO A 65 -8.70 -9.89 2.08
C PRO A 65 -9.66 -10.38 3.15
N ARG A 66 -10.96 -10.47 2.83
CA ARG A 66 -11.94 -11.01 3.76
C ARG A 66 -11.64 -12.47 4.00
N ARG A 67 -11.73 -12.86 5.27
CA ARG A 67 -11.75 -14.27 5.67
C ARG A 67 -12.80 -14.98 4.81
N LYS A 68 -12.45 -16.14 4.26
CA LYS A 68 -13.44 -16.97 3.59
C LYS A 68 -14.57 -17.23 4.60
N PRO A 69 -15.84 -17.01 4.23
CA PRO A 69 -16.96 -17.37 5.10
C PRO A 69 -16.81 -18.83 5.52
N GLU A 70 -16.92 -19.11 6.81
CA GLU A 70 -16.74 -20.46 7.36
C GLU A 70 -17.92 -21.38 7.02
N SER A 71 -19.08 -20.80 6.65
CA SER A 71 -20.28 -21.52 6.25
C SER A 71 -20.90 -20.96 4.97
N ARG A 72 -21.76 -21.77 4.32
CA ARG A 72 -22.53 -21.34 3.15
C ARG A 72 -23.48 -20.19 3.49
N GLU A 73 -24.10 -20.24 4.65
CA GLU A 73 -25.02 -19.20 5.12
C GLU A 73 -24.29 -17.86 5.32
N ALA A 74 -23.10 -17.89 5.92
CA ALA A 74 -22.26 -16.70 6.04
C ALA A 74 -21.83 -16.15 4.66
N CYS A 75 -21.57 -17.04 3.69
CA CYS A 75 -21.30 -16.62 2.30
C CYS A 75 -22.51 -15.91 1.69
N ILE A 76 -23.72 -16.45 1.86
CA ILE A 76 -24.94 -15.86 1.31
C ILE A 76 -25.22 -14.49 1.94
N GLU A 77 -25.11 -14.37 3.26
CA GLU A 77 -25.30 -13.12 3.99
C GLU A 77 -24.31 -12.04 3.53
N ASP A 78 -23.02 -12.40 3.39
CA ASP A 78 -21.98 -11.49 2.91
C ASP A 78 -22.25 -10.98 1.48
N GLU A 79 -22.71 -11.85 0.58
CA GLU A 79 -23.01 -11.47 -0.81
C GLU A 79 -24.28 -10.60 -0.88
N ILE A 80 -25.33 -10.90 -0.11
CA ILE A 80 -26.53 -10.04 -0.03
C ILE A 80 -26.17 -8.66 0.53
N ALA A 81 -25.31 -8.60 1.55
CA ALA A 81 -24.84 -7.34 2.11
C ALA A 81 -24.07 -6.48 1.08
N ARG A 82 -23.31 -7.10 0.17
CA ARG A 82 -22.59 -6.39 -0.92
C ARG A 82 -23.52 -5.76 -1.94
N GLU A 83 -24.64 -6.41 -2.24
CA GLU A 83 -25.64 -5.93 -3.21
C GLU A 83 -26.56 -4.84 -2.61
N GLY A 84 -26.32 -4.40 -1.36
CA GLY A 84 -27.12 -3.39 -0.68
C GLY A 84 -28.21 -3.96 0.23
N GLY A 85 -28.12 -5.23 0.63
CA GLY A 85 -28.96 -5.85 1.66
C GLY A 85 -30.27 -6.45 1.16
N SER A 86 -30.64 -6.24 -0.09
CA SER A 86 -31.79 -6.91 -0.71
C SER A 86 -31.49 -7.23 -2.17
N VAL A 87 -31.88 -8.43 -2.60
CA VAL A 87 -31.62 -8.93 -3.94
C VAL A 87 -32.90 -9.53 -4.53
N SER A 88 -33.03 -9.48 -5.85
CA SER A 88 -34.15 -10.15 -6.53
C SER A 88 -34.07 -11.68 -6.34
N TYR A 89 -35.17 -12.38 -6.55
CA TYR A 89 -35.20 -13.85 -6.45
C TYR A 89 -34.17 -14.50 -7.37
N LEU A 90 -34.05 -14.06 -8.63
CA LEU A 90 -33.06 -14.62 -9.55
C LEU A 90 -31.63 -14.40 -9.02
N HIS A 91 -31.35 -13.20 -8.52
CA HIS A 91 -30.04 -12.86 -7.98
C HIS A 91 -29.73 -13.69 -6.72
N SER A 92 -30.69 -13.90 -5.82
CA SER A 92 -30.47 -14.75 -4.64
C SER A 92 -30.15 -16.20 -5.02
N ARG A 93 -30.73 -16.75 -6.10
CA ARG A 93 -30.38 -18.09 -6.60
C ARG A 93 -28.97 -18.15 -7.19
N ILE A 94 -28.51 -17.08 -7.83
CA ILE A 94 -27.14 -16.97 -8.33
C ILE A 94 -26.14 -16.93 -7.16
N ILE A 95 -26.43 -16.14 -6.13
CA ILE A 95 -25.62 -16.07 -4.90
C ILE A 95 -25.56 -17.45 -4.23
N ASP A 96 -26.71 -18.10 -4.06
CA ASP A 96 -26.79 -19.45 -3.48
C ASP A 96 -25.92 -20.45 -4.25
N LEU A 97 -26.07 -20.48 -5.58
CA LEU A 97 -25.28 -21.35 -6.44
C LEU A 97 -23.77 -21.07 -6.32
N ARG A 98 -23.36 -19.80 -6.25
CA ARG A 98 -21.96 -19.40 -6.04
C ARG A 98 -21.44 -19.88 -4.69
N CYS A 99 -22.24 -19.78 -3.64
CA CYS A 99 -21.85 -20.17 -2.29
C CYS A 99 -21.88 -21.69 -2.05
N SER A 100 -22.68 -22.44 -2.82
CA SER A 100 -22.72 -23.91 -2.77
C SER A 100 -21.52 -24.61 -3.41
N GLN A 101 -20.80 -23.92 -4.30
CA GLN A 101 -19.69 -24.47 -5.08
C GLN A 101 -18.29 -24.07 -4.53
N ARG A 102 -18.23 -23.60 -3.29
CA ARG A 102 -16.98 -23.14 -2.65
C ARG A 102 -16.21 -24.26 -1.98
#